data_AF-A0A383A6X0-F1
#
_entry.id   AF-A0A383A6X0-F1
#
_cell.length_a   1.000
_cell.length_b   1.000
_cell.length_c   1.000
_cell.angle_alpha   90.00
_cell.angle_beta   90.00
_cell.angle_gamma   90.00
#
_symmetry.space_group_name_H-M   'P 1'
#
loop_
_entity.id
_entity.type
_entity.pdbx_description
1 polymer ?
#
loop_
_entity_poly.entity_id
_entity_poly.type
_entity_poly.pdbx_seq_one_letter_code
_entity_poly.pdbx_strand_id
1 'polypeptide(L)'
;MLVRNPKGHYHFLKGSDPYSCGVIADPRYEIVHVTLTEPIQWRQGFDVIDAHLKSVGEDRHSLCAMELRSPSPFAIDGFVDFNRTY
;
A
#
# COMPACT_ATOMS: atom_id res chain seq x y z
N MET A 1 -3.66 -14.96 -9.89
CA MET A 1 -3.90 -15.89 -8.75
C MET A 1 -4.25 -15.06 -7.53
N LEU A 2 -5.32 -15.40 -6.81
CA LEU A 2 -5.69 -14.74 -5.56
C LEU A 2 -4.81 -15.29 -4.42
N VAL A 3 -4.16 -14.41 -3.67
CA VAL A 3 -3.23 -14.76 -2.59
C VAL A 3 -3.76 -14.18 -1.28
N ARG A 4 -3.81 -15.02 -0.25
CA ARG A 4 -4.34 -14.64 1.07
C ARG A 4 -3.23 -14.04 1.94
N ASN A 5 -3.51 -12.91 2.59
CA ASN A 5 -2.71 -12.34 3.68
C ASN A 5 -3.51 -12.40 4.99
N PRO A 6 -3.44 -13.52 5.75
CA PRO A 6 -4.28 -13.70 6.93
C PRO A 6 -3.97 -12.74 8.08
N LYS A 7 -2.75 -12.16 8.12
CA LYS A 7 -2.38 -11.18 9.16
C LYS A 7 -3.00 -9.80 8.93
N GLY A 8 -3.29 -9.46 7.68
CA GLY A 8 -3.93 -8.19 7.31
C GLY A 8 -5.41 -8.30 6.99
N HIS A 9 -5.99 -9.50 7.09
CA HIS A 9 -7.40 -9.75 6.81
C HIS A 9 -7.85 -9.34 5.40
N TYR A 10 -7.02 -9.63 4.39
CA TYR A 10 -7.36 -9.41 2.99
C TYR A 10 -6.75 -10.47 2.07
N HIS A 11 -7.24 -10.50 0.83
CA HIS A 11 -6.60 -11.19 -0.28
C HIS A 11 -6.18 -10.18 -1.35
N PHE A 12 -5.07 -10.43 -2.03
CA PHE A 12 -4.65 -9.65 -3.19
C PHE A 12 -4.60 -10.51 -4.44
N LEU A 13 -5.00 -9.94 -5.57
CA LEU A 13 -4.85 -10.56 -6.87
C LEU A 13 -3.43 -10.30 -7.37
N LYS A 14 -2.61 -11.35 -7.49
CA LYS A 14 -1.23 -11.24 -7.97
C LYS A 14 -1.18 -10.55 -9.34
N GLY A 15 -0.37 -9.49 -9.43
CA GLY A 15 -0.07 -8.75 -10.67
C GLY A 15 1.42 -8.82 -11.03
N SER A 16 1.94 -7.73 -11.60
CA SER A 16 3.37 -7.58 -11.94
C SER A 16 4.21 -7.17 -10.72
N ASP A 17 5.53 -7.17 -10.84
CA ASP A 17 6.46 -6.85 -9.74
C ASP A 17 6.11 -5.59 -8.93
N PRO A 18 5.75 -4.44 -9.54
CA PRO A 18 5.42 -3.25 -8.76
C PRO A 18 3.98 -3.24 -8.20
N TYR A 19 3.07 -4.08 -8.70
CA TYR A 19 1.64 -3.94 -8.44
C TYR A 19 0.88 -5.26 -8.35
N SER A 20 0.03 -5.38 -7.34
CA SER A 20 -1.12 -6.29 -7.40
C SER A 20 -2.20 -5.76 -8.34
N CYS A 21 -3.02 -6.64 -8.92
CA CYS A 21 -4.16 -6.25 -9.75
C CYS A 21 -5.42 -5.86 -8.95
N GLY A 22 -5.41 -6.03 -7.62
CA GLY A 22 -6.52 -5.64 -6.76
C GLY A 22 -6.44 -6.29 -5.38
N VAL A 23 -7.29 -5.81 -4.48
CA VAL A 23 -7.41 -6.28 -3.09
C VAL A 23 -8.89 -6.48 -2.76
N ILE A 24 -9.19 -7.51 -1.97
CA ILE A 24 -10.50 -7.73 -1.37
C ILE A 24 -10.35 -7.95 0.13
N ALA A 25 -11.20 -7.33 0.94
CA ALA A 25 -11.22 -7.56 2.38
C ALA A 25 -11.76 -8.97 2.70
N ASP A 26 -11.28 -9.56 3.79
CA ASP A 26 -11.92 -10.73 4.37
C ASP A 26 -13.31 -10.35 4.94
N PRO A 27 -14.25 -11.31 5.08
CA PRO A 27 -15.54 -11.03 5.70
C PRO A 27 -15.41 -10.39 7.09
N ARG A 28 -16.23 -9.35 7.33
CA ARG A 28 -16.24 -8.50 8.53
C ARG A 28 -15.11 -7.45 8.62
N TYR A 29 -14.28 -7.35 7.59
CA TYR A 29 -13.29 -6.28 7.43
C TYR A 29 -13.71 -5.36 6.30
N GLU A 30 -13.27 -4.11 6.36
CA GLU A 30 -13.48 -3.11 5.33
C GLU A 30 -12.14 -2.51 4.88
N ILE A 31 -12.05 -2.14 3.61
CA ILE A 31 -10.90 -1.38 3.09
C ILE A 31 -11.21 0.10 3.32
N VAL A 32 -10.41 0.76 4.15
CA VAL A 32 -10.51 2.20 4.41
C VAL A 32 -9.43 2.93 3.62
N HIS A 33 -9.83 3.94 2.86
CA HIS A 33 -8.89 4.84 2.19
C HIS A 33 -8.59 6.03 3.09
N VAL A 34 -7.30 6.22 3.41
CA VAL A 34 -6.82 7.32 4.24
C VAL A 34 -5.89 8.19 3.39
N THR A 35 -6.23 9.47 3.27
CA THR A 35 -5.47 10.44 2.46
C THR A 35 -4.76 11.42 3.38
N LEU A 36 -3.45 11.56 3.23
CA LEU A 36 -2.70 12.63 3.88
C LEU A 36 -3.09 13.98 3.26
N THR A 37 -3.39 14.97 4.09
CA THR A 37 -3.75 16.32 3.64
C THR A 37 -2.57 17.07 3.03
N GLU A 38 -1.35 16.75 3.45
CA GLU A 38 -0.11 17.32 2.93
C GLU A 38 0.77 16.23 2.31
N PRO A 39 1.34 16.45 1.10
CA PRO A 39 2.25 15.52 0.49
C PRO A 39 3.59 15.52 1.24
N ILE A 40 4.00 14.35 1.72
CA ILE A 40 5.30 14.12 2.36
C ILE A 40 6.13 13.13 1.56
N GLN A 41 7.42 13.01 1.88
CA GLN A 41 8.28 12.00 1.27
C GLN A 41 7.77 10.61 1.63
N TRP A 42 7.60 9.74 0.62
CA TRP A 42 6.93 8.44 0.79
C TRP A 42 7.56 7.57 1.87
N ARG A 43 8.89 7.64 2.06
CA ARG A 43 9.57 6.91 3.15
C ARG A 43 9.12 7.34 4.53
N GLN A 44 8.95 8.65 4.74
CA GLN A 44 8.36 9.20 5.98
C GLN A 44 6.88 8.83 6.09
N GLY A 45 6.20 8.64 4.95
CA GLY A 45 4.84 8.13 4.89
C GLY A 45 4.63 6.80 5.60
N PHE A 46 5.60 5.89 5.57
CA PHE A 46 5.48 4.63 6.31
C PHE A 46 5.42 4.80 7.82
N ASP A 47 6.16 5.76 8.37
CA ASP A 47 6.11 6.04 9.81
C ASP A 47 4.73 6.58 10.20
N VAL A 48 4.14 7.43 9.35
CA VAL A 48 2.77 7.95 9.55
C VAL A 48 1.74 6.83 9.43
N ILE A 49 1.87 5.94 8.43
CA ILE A 49 0.98 4.79 8.24
C ILE A 49 1.04 3.85 9.45
N ASP A 50 2.24 3.49 9.91
CA ASP A 50 2.45 2.61 11.06
C ASP A 50 1.86 3.21 12.35
N ALA A 51 2.07 4.51 12.59
CA ALA A 51 1.47 5.20 13.72
C ALA A 51 -0.07 5.24 13.63
N HIS A 52 -0.63 5.48 12.45
CA HIS A 52 -2.07 5.49 12.24
C HIS A 52 -2.69 4.10 12.49
N LEU A 53 -2.13 3.04 11.90
CA LEU A 53 -2.61 1.67 12.09
C LEU A 53 -2.59 1.28 13.58
N LYS A 54 -1.50 1.57 14.29
CA LYS A 54 -1.41 1.34 15.75
C LYS A 54 -2.48 2.09 16.52
N SER A 55 -2.80 3.34 16.12
CA SER A 55 -3.82 4.15 16.80
C SER A 55 -5.24 3.59 16.67
N VAL A 56 -5.51 2.82 15.61
CA VAL A 56 -6.80 2.16 15.38
C VAL A 56 -6.80 0.68 15.78
N GLY A 57 -5.74 0.21 16.46
CA GLY A 57 -5.63 -1.17 16.95
C GLY A 57 -5.17 -2.19 15.91
N GLU A 58 -4.68 -1.73 14.76
CA GLU A 58 -4.16 -2.54 13.67
C GLU A 58 -2.62 -2.54 13.64
N ASP A 59 -2.03 -3.42 12.82
CA ASP A 59 -0.59 -3.45 12.58
C ASP A 59 -0.25 -3.27 11.08
N ARG A 60 1.04 -3.17 10.75
CA ARG A 60 1.53 -2.95 9.37
C ARG A 60 1.02 -3.97 8.35
N HIS A 61 0.63 -5.17 8.76
CA HIS A 61 0.11 -6.21 7.87
C HIS A 61 -1.27 -5.84 7.31
N SER A 62 -2.02 -4.95 7.95
CA SER A 62 -3.32 -4.45 7.50
C SER A 62 -3.21 -3.39 6.40
N LEU A 63 -2.00 -2.86 6.13
CA LEU A 63 -1.75 -2.02 4.95
C LEU A 63 -1.84 -2.87 3.68
N CYS A 64 -2.89 -2.66 2.88
CA CYS A 64 -3.13 -3.45 1.69
C CYS A 64 -2.82 -2.74 0.37
N ALA A 65 -2.72 -1.41 0.36
CA ALA A 65 -2.40 -0.60 -0.81
C ALA A 65 -1.79 0.75 -0.40
N MET A 66 -1.04 1.37 -1.31
CA MET A 66 -0.54 2.73 -1.16
C MET A 66 -0.55 3.43 -2.52
N GLU A 67 -1.02 4.66 -2.55
CA GLU A 67 -1.02 5.51 -3.74
C GLU A 67 0.01 6.62 -3.58
N LEU A 68 0.95 6.70 -4.52
CA LEU A 68 2.00 7.71 -4.51
C LEU A 68 1.77 8.72 -5.64
N ARG A 69 2.02 9.99 -5.34
CA ARG A 69 2.05 11.05 -6.36
C ARG A 69 3.47 11.27 -6.81
N SER A 70 3.70 11.09 -8.11
CA SER A 70 5.00 11.39 -8.72
C SER A 70 5.07 12.89 -9.05
N PRO A 71 6.20 13.58 -8.78
CA PRO A 71 6.34 15.00 -9.10
C PRO A 71 6.38 15.27 -10.62
N SER A 72 6.75 14.25 -11.40
CA SER A 72 6.72 14.23 -12.85
C SER A 72 6.41 12.81 -13.35
N PRO A 73 5.95 12.63 -14.60
CA PRO A 73 5.81 11.31 -15.19
C PRO A 73 7.16 10.57 -15.23
N PHE A 74 7.14 9.26 -14.98
CA PHE A 74 8.31 8.41 -15.15
C PHE A 74 8.40 7.88 -16.60
N ALA A 75 9.63 7.76 -17.11
CA ALA A 75 9.91 6.79 -18.15
C ALA A 75 9.82 5.36 -17.57
N ILE A 76 9.59 4.36 -18.40
CA ILE A 76 9.40 2.96 -17.93
C ILE A 76 10.60 2.50 -17.09
N ASP A 77 11.83 2.64 -17.59
CA ASP A 77 13.04 2.22 -16.87
C ASP A 77 13.22 2.99 -15.56
N GLY A 78 12.95 4.30 -15.57
CA GLY A 78 13.00 5.13 -14.37
C GLY A 78 11.97 4.70 -13.31
N PHE A 79 10.80 4.21 -13.72
CA PHE A 79 9.80 3.66 -12.82
C PHE A 79 10.24 2.32 -12.22
N VAL A 80 10.89 1.46 -13.02
CA VAL A 80 11.47 0.19 -12.55
C VAL A 80 12.56 0.45 -11.51
N ASP A 81 13.49 1.36 -11.79
CA ASP A 81 14.57 1.72 -10.87
C ASP A 81 14.02 2.31 -9.57
N PHE A 82 13.00 3.18 -9.66
CA PHE A 82 12.30 3.69 -8.49
C PHE A 82 11.71 2.55 -7.62
N ASN A 83 11.00 1.59 -8.22
CA ASN A 83 10.39 0.47 -7.48
C ASN A 83 11.41 -0.44 -6.82
N ARG A 84 12.63 -0.56 -7.35
CA ARG A 84 13.69 -1.37 -6.72
C ARG A 84 14.21 -0.78 -5.41
N THR A 85 13.88 0.48 -5.12
CA THR A 85 14.26 1.13 -3.86
C THR A 85 13.25 0.91 -2.73
N TYR A 86 12.13 0.24 -3.05
CA TYR A 86 11.04 -0.14 -2.15
C TYR A 86 11.43 -1.32 -1.28
#